data_AF-A0A7J2ZD18-F1
#
_entry.id   AF-A0A7J2ZD18-F1
#
_cell.length_a   1.000
_cell.length_b   1.000
_cell.length_c   1.000
_cell.angle_alpha   90.00
_cell.angle_beta   90.00
_cell.angle_gamma   90.00
#
_symmetry.space_group_name_H-M   'P 1'
#
loop_
_entity.id
_entity.type
_entity.pdbx_description
1 polymer ?
#
loop_
_entity_poly.entity_id
_entity_poly.type
_entity_poly.pdbx_seq_one_letter_code
_entity_poly.pdbx_strand_id
1 'polypeptide(L)'
;MALIVKAFATTWVGGSPYLIRDRASSFYVNISSAYLSEPYELTTGDELRAKILSVKIDDKEYPEFKDKEITLILYTYMGLDYLFLSKKDWIEHFREYGLVKGLLWITLKIERAIKKDGAEIPLYTKRDLEV
;
A
#
# COMPACT_ATOMS: atom_id res chain seq x y z
N MET A 1 6.50 10.13 13.18
CA MET A 1 7.38 9.86 12.03
C MET A 1 6.74 8.71 11.23
N ALA A 2 6.77 8.75 9.90
CA ALA A 2 6.08 7.80 9.01
C ALA A 2 6.82 7.71 7.66
N LEU A 3 6.59 6.63 6.90
CA LEU A 3 7.10 6.45 5.54
C LEU A 3 6.13 7.05 4.53
N ILE A 4 6.53 8.12 3.85
CA ILE A 4 5.79 8.64 2.70
C ILE A 4 6.17 7.80 1.48
N VAL A 5 5.17 7.37 0.73
CA VAL A 5 5.33 6.63 -0.53
C VAL A 5 4.46 7.30 -1.55
N LYS A 6 5.07 7.92 -2.56
CA LYS A 6 4.36 8.24 -3.79
C LYS A 6 4.62 7.10 -4.75
N ALA A 7 3.55 6.60 -5.36
CA ALA A 7 3.68 5.44 -6.20
C ALA A 7 2.61 5.43 -7.27
N PHE A 8 3.01 4.86 -8.39
CA PHE A 8 2.11 4.46 -9.43
C PHE A 8 1.44 3.15 -9.03
N ALA A 9 0.13 3.18 -8.90
CA ALA A 9 -0.62 2.01 -8.52
C ALA A 9 -1.28 1.35 -9.73
N THR A 10 -1.23 0.04 -9.76
CA THR A 10 -1.71 -0.77 -10.88
C THR A 10 -2.32 -2.08 -10.39
N THR A 11 -2.92 -2.84 -11.31
CA THR A 11 -3.49 -4.16 -11.02
C THR A 11 -2.49 -5.25 -11.36
N TRP A 12 -2.38 -6.26 -10.49
CA TRP A 12 -1.56 -7.43 -10.78
C TRP A 12 -2.25 -8.31 -11.82
N VAL A 13 -1.55 -8.63 -12.92
CA VAL A 13 -2.12 -9.31 -14.11
C VAL A 13 -2.73 -10.68 -13.79
N GLY A 14 -2.24 -11.36 -12.75
CA GLY A 14 -2.76 -12.64 -12.26
C GLY A 14 -3.76 -12.55 -11.08
N GLY A 15 -4.16 -11.34 -10.66
CA GLY A 15 -4.85 -11.13 -9.38
C GLY A 15 -3.88 -11.12 -8.19
N SER A 16 -4.41 -10.98 -6.97
CA SER A 16 -3.57 -10.97 -5.76
C SER A 16 -2.82 -12.30 -5.59
N PRO A 17 -1.54 -12.26 -5.17
CA PRO A 17 -0.72 -13.45 -4.95
C PRO A 17 -1.41 -14.47 -4.04
N TYR A 18 -1.25 -15.77 -4.31
CA TYR A 18 -1.95 -16.84 -3.59
C TYR A 18 -1.86 -16.72 -2.06
N LEU A 19 -0.69 -16.34 -1.54
CA LEU A 19 -0.41 -16.20 -0.11
C LEU A 19 -1.23 -15.09 0.59
N ILE A 20 -1.78 -14.14 -0.16
CA ILE A 20 -2.53 -12.99 0.38
C ILE A 20 -3.89 -12.80 -0.30
N ARG A 21 -4.30 -13.74 -1.16
CA ARG A 21 -5.42 -13.57 -2.11
C ARG A 21 -6.78 -13.37 -1.43
N ASP A 22 -6.96 -13.98 -0.27
CA ASP A 22 -8.17 -13.91 0.54
C ASP A 22 -8.37 -12.53 1.18
N ARG A 23 -7.27 -11.88 1.58
CA ARG A 23 -7.26 -10.60 2.30
C ARG A 23 -6.93 -9.40 1.42
N ALA A 24 -6.30 -9.58 0.26
CA ALA A 24 -5.80 -8.50 -0.58
C ALA A 24 -6.60 -8.33 -1.89
N SER A 25 -6.85 -7.08 -2.26
CA SER A 25 -7.33 -6.72 -3.60
C SER A 25 -6.23 -6.92 -4.65
N SER A 26 -6.56 -6.78 -5.94
CA SER A 26 -5.56 -6.82 -7.01
C SER A 26 -4.76 -5.52 -7.16
N PHE A 27 -5.14 -4.47 -6.43
CA PHE A 27 -4.54 -3.15 -6.50
C PHE A 27 -3.32 -3.07 -5.59
N TYR A 28 -2.19 -2.63 -6.13
CA TYR A 28 -0.96 -2.49 -5.37
C TYR A 28 -0.16 -1.26 -5.76
N VAL A 29 0.69 -0.83 -4.84
CA VAL A 29 1.86 0.01 -5.12
C VAL A 29 3.11 -0.81 -4.84
N ASN A 30 4.23 -0.49 -5.47
CA ASN A 30 5.50 -1.17 -5.17
C ASN A 30 6.60 -0.17 -4.80
N ILE A 31 7.45 -0.59 -3.87
CA ILE A 31 8.67 0.13 -3.48
C ILE A 31 9.82 -0.87 -3.35
N SER A 32 11.06 -0.38 -3.31
CA SER A 32 12.22 -1.25 -3.05
C SER A 32 12.18 -1.79 -1.62
N SER A 33 12.47 -3.09 -1.47
CA SER A 33 12.56 -3.76 -0.17
C SER A 33 13.58 -3.11 0.77
N ALA A 34 14.61 -2.47 0.22
CA ALA A 34 15.61 -1.71 0.97
C ALA A 34 15.03 -0.54 1.80
N TYR A 35 13.82 -0.07 1.47
CA TYR A 35 13.15 1.01 2.18
C TYR A 35 12.11 0.55 3.20
N LEU A 36 11.70 -0.72 3.17
CA LEU A 36 10.62 -1.23 3.99
C LEU A 36 10.89 -2.63 4.55
N SER A 37 10.78 -3.70 3.77
CA SER A 37 10.84 -5.05 4.35
C SER A 37 12.21 -5.41 4.92
N GLU A 38 13.31 -4.99 4.29
CA GLU A 38 14.67 -5.23 4.77
C GLU A 38 14.98 -4.53 6.10
N PRO A 39 14.83 -3.18 6.23
CA PRO A 39 15.18 -2.48 7.47
C PRO A 39 14.26 -2.78 8.66
N TYR A 40 13.04 -3.26 8.42
CA TYR A 40 12.04 -3.55 9.46
C TYR A 40 11.77 -5.04 9.65
N GLU A 41 12.52 -5.90 8.96
CA GLU A 41 12.37 -7.36 9.00
C GLU A 41 10.91 -7.79 8.78
N LEU A 42 10.25 -7.21 7.77
CA LEU A 42 8.88 -7.53 7.41
C LEU A 42 8.84 -8.64 6.37
N THR A 43 7.76 -9.41 6.38
CA THR A 43 7.59 -10.57 5.53
C THR A 43 6.25 -10.53 4.80
N THR A 44 6.17 -11.31 3.71
CA THR A 44 4.91 -11.48 2.98
C THR A 44 3.76 -11.85 3.91
N GLY A 45 2.67 -11.07 3.85
CA GLY A 45 1.44 -11.24 4.62
C GLY A 45 1.33 -10.36 5.86
N ASP A 46 2.40 -9.64 6.23
CA ASP A 46 2.34 -8.57 7.23
C ASP A 46 1.46 -7.41 6.71
N GLU A 47 0.84 -6.70 7.64
CA GLU A 47 -0.05 -5.58 7.32
C GLU A 47 0.65 -4.24 7.57
N LEU A 48 0.23 -3.22 6.83
CA LEU A 48 0.72 -1.86 6.98
C LEU A 48 -0.47 -0.93 7.13
N ARG A 49 -0.43 -0.08 8.15
CA ARG A 49 -1.41 0.98 8.36
C ARG A 49 -0.90 2.24 7.69
N ALA A 50 -1.67 2.73 6.72
CA ALA A 50 -1.31 3.90 5.94
C ALA A 50 -2.47 4.90 5.88
N LYS A 51 -2.11 6.17 5.75
CA LYS A 51 -3.03 7.27 5.48
C LYS A 51 -2.84 7.76 4.06
N ILE A 52 -3.92 7.97 3.33
CA ILE A 52 -3.85 8.54 1.98
C ILE A 52 -3.62 10.04 2.09
N LEU A 53 -2.57 10.54 1.46
CA LEU A 53 -2.29 11.97 1.37
C LEU A 53 -2.89 12.60 0.11
N SER A 54 -2.85 11.90 -1.02
CA SER A 54 -3.44 12.35 -2.28
C SER A 54 -3.69 11.19 -3.24
N VAL A 55 -4.74 11.28 -4.05
CA VAL A 55 -4.99 10.37 -5.19
C VAL A 55 -5.19 11.22 -6.44
N LYS A 56 -4.49 10.86 -7.52
CA LYS A 56 -4.61 11.50 -8.84
C LYS A 56 -4.81 10.47 -9.93
N ILE A 57 -5.72 10.75 -10.86
CA ILE A 57 -6.00 9.93 -12.05
C ILE A 57 -6.03 10.87 -13.25
N ASP A 58 -5.18 10.63 -14.24
CA ASP A 58 -5.10 11.41 -15.49
C ASP A 58 -5.05 12.95 -15.31
N ASP A 59 -4.56 13.45 -14.16
CA ASP A 59 -4.51 14.87 -13.71
C ASP A 59 -5.68 15.38 -12.85
N LYS A 60 -6.73 14.58 -12.62
CA LYS A 60 -7.78 14.91 -11.67
C LYS A 60 -7.40 14.44 -10.26
N GLU A 61 -7.47 15.34 -9.29
CA GLU A 61 -7.32 15.01 -7.87
C GLU A 61 -8.66 14.57 -7.27
N TYR A 62 -8.59 13.55 -6.40
CA TYR A 62 -9.75 12.96 -5.74
C TYR A 62 -9.64 13.22 -4.22
N PRO A 63 -10.03 14.43 -3.76
CA PRO A 63 -9.87 14.84 -2.37
C PRO A 63 -10.70 14.02 -1.39
N GLU A 64 -11.73 13.29 -1.84
CA GLU A 64 -12.54 12.39 -1.01
C GLU A 64 -11.74 11.22 -0.43
N PHE A 65 -10.54 10.93 -0.96
CA PHE A 65 -9.64 9.94 -0.40
C PHE A 65 -8.65 10.53 0.60
N LYS A 66 -8.50 11.84 0.63
CA LYS A 66 -7.52 12.50 1.50
C LYS A 66 -7.83 12.17 2.96
N ASP A 67 -6.76 11.89 3.69
CA ASP A 67 -6.78 11.55 5.10
C ASP A 67 -7.50 10.24 5.47
N LYS A 68 -7.99 9.45 4.51
CA LYS A 68 -8.53 8.12 4.78
C LYS A 68 -7.42 7.16 5.23
N GLU A 69 -7.71 6.41 6.28
CA GLU A 69 -6.88 5.31 6.72
C GLU A 69 -7.18 4.06 5.88
N ILE A 70 -6.13 3.35 5.51
CA ILE A 70 -6.20 2.12 4.75
C ILE A 70 -5.20 1.10 5.30
N THR A 71 -5.48 -0.15 4.98
CA THR A 71 -4.62 -1.30 5.28
C THR A 71 -4.00 -1.78 3.97
N LEU A 72 -2.69 -1.91 3.96
CA LEU A 72 -1.95 -2.56 2.88
C LEU A 72 -1.42 -3.90 3.37
N ILE A 73 -1.34 -4.88 2.48
CA ILE A 73 -0.82 -6.22 2.75
C ILE A 73 0.46 -6.37 1.95
N LEU A 74 1.55 -6.63 2.66
CA LEU A 74 2.87 -6.75 2.08
C LEU A 74 3.01 -8.08 1.33
N TYR A 75 3.56 -8.03 0.13
CA TYR A 75 4.06 -9.16 -0.61
C TYR A 75 5.48 -8.84 -1.08
N THR A 76 6.45 -9.62 -0.61
CA THR A 76 7.86 -9.44 -0.93
C THR A 76 8.24 -10.35 -2.08
N TYR A 77 8.77 -9.79 -3.18
CA TYR A 77 9.18 -10.58 -4.34
C TYR A 77 10.29 -9.88 -5.13
N MET A 78 11.38 -10.61 -5.40
CA MET A 78 12.52 -10.16 -6.21
C MET A 78 13.10 -8.78 -5.80
N GLY A 79 13.24 -8.52 -4.49
CA GLY A 79 13.80 -7.26 -3.97
C GLY A 79 12.84 -6.06 -4.04
N LEU A 80 11.57 -6.31 -4.34
CA LEU A 80 10.49 -5.34 -4.30
C LEU A 80 9.44 -5.74 -3.26
N ASP A 81 8.89 -4.71 -2.63
CA ASP A 81 7.75 -4.81 -1.73
C ASP A 81 6.51 -4.32 -2.46
N TYR A 82 5.59 -5.24 -2.69
CA TYR A 82 4.29 -4.97 -3.28
C TYR A 82 3.27 -4.81 -2.16
N LEU A 83 2.72 -3.61 -2.04
CA LEU A 83 1.77 -3.23 -1.00
C LEU A 83 0.38 -3.26 -1.58
N PHE A 84 -0.31 -4.38 -1.38
CA PHE A 84 -1.65 -4.57 -1.91
C PHE A 84 -2.68 -3.93 -0.98
N LEU A 85 -3.61 -3.16 -1.53
CA LEU A 85 -4.72 -2.64 -0.74
C LEU A 85 -5.56 -3.80 -0.21
N SER A 86 -5.94 -3.75 1.07
CA SER A 86 -6.80 -4.77 1.65
C SER A 86 -8.12 -4.85 0.90
N LYS A 87 -8.67 -6.07 0.83
CA LYS A 87 -9.93 -6.33 0.17
C LYS A 87 -11.08 -5.58 0.84
N LYS A 88 -11.03 -5.43 2.17
CA LYS A 88 -12.01 -4.66 2.95
C LYS A 88 -12.01 -3.20 2.51
N ASP A 89 -10.87 -2.54 2.58
CA ASP A 89 -10.76 -1.11 2.26
C ASP A 89 -11.06 -0.87 0.78
N TRP A 90 -10.67 -1.80 -0.10
CA TRP A 90 -11.05 -1.75 -1.52
C TRP A 90 -12.58 -1.73 -1.72
N ILE A 91 -13.31 -2.64 -1.05
CA ILE A 91 -14.78 -2.71 -1.14
C ILE A 91 -15.41 -1.42 -0.58
N GLU A 92 -14.97 -0.99 0.60
CA GLU A 92 -15.58 0.11 1.34
C GLU A 92 -15.27 1.49 0.76
N HIS A 93 -14.11 1.66 0.12
CA HIS A 93 -13.64 3.00 -0.25
C HIS A 93 -13.39 3.20 -1.74
N PHE A 94 -12.99 2.17 -2.48
CA PHE A 94 -12.43 2.36 -3.83
C PHE A 94 -13.27 1.73 -4.95
N ARG A 95 -14.03 0.67 -4.64
CA ARG A 95 -14.80 -0.12 -5.63
C ARG A 95 -15.80 0.73 -6.41
N GLU A 96 -16.50 1.65 -5.76
CA GLU A 96 -17.52 2.49 -6.40
C GLU A 96 -16.93 3.53 -7.36
N TYR A 97 -15.67 3.91 -7.15
CA TYR A 97 -14.98 4.93 -7.95
C TYR A 97 -14.38 4.38 -9.24
N GLY A 98 -14.65 3.13 -9.58
CA GLY A 98 -14.14 2.51 -10.81
C GLY A 98 -12.62 2.38 -10.84
N LEU A 99 -11.96 2.41 -9.67
CA LEU A 99 -10.52 2.20 -9.45
C LEU A 99 -10.11 0.73 -9.67
N VAL A 100 -10.59 0.21 -10.78
CA VAL A 100 -10.50 -1.15 -11.29
C VAL A 100 -9.76 -1.15 -12.63
N LYS A 101 -9.73 0.00 -13.32
CA LYS A 101 -9.13 0.18 -14.65
C LYS A 101 -8.46 1.55 -14.75
N GLY A 102 -7.24 1.70 -14.25
CA GLY A 102 -6.52 2.95 -14.52
C GLY A 102 -5.28 3.15 -13.68
N LEU A 103 -4.26 3.64 -14.39
CA LEU A 103 -2.99 4.15 -13.92
C LEU A 103 -3.25 5.31 -12.95
N LEU A 104 -3.12 5.08 -11.63
CA LEU A 104 -3.32 6.14 -10.65
C LEU A 104 -2.04 6.44 -9.86
N TRP A 105 -1.89 7.71 -9.51
CA TRP A 105 -0.84 8.15 -8.61
C TRP A 105 -1.43 8.30 -7.22
N ILE A 106 -0.90 7.54 -6.27
CA ILE A 106 -1.28 7.64 -4.86
C ILE A 106 -0.08 8.04 -4.03
N THR A 107 -0.29 8.98 -3.12
CA THR A 107 0.67 9.32 -2.09
C THR A 107 0.12 8.78 -0.77
N LEU A 108 0.90 7.95 -0.10
CA LEU A 108 0.57 7.26 1.13
C LEU A 108 1.53 7.68 2.22
N LYS A 109 1.05 7.76 3.45
CA LYS A 109 1.84 7.89 4.66
C LYS A 109 1.68 6.62 5.47
N ILE A 110 2.65 5.73 5.40
CA ILE A 110 2.68 4.45 6.11
C ILE A 110 3.25 4.66 7.51
N GLU A 111 2.44 4.45 8.54
CA GLU A 111 2.77 4.85 9.91
C GLU A 111 3.33 3.68 10.73
N ARG A 112 2.79 2.48 10.53
CA ARG A 112 3.19 1.28 11.26
C ARG A 112 2.96 0.02 10.43
N ALA A 113 3.78 -1.00 10.68
CA ALA A 113 3.57 -2.37 10.26
C ALA A 113 2.97 -3.18 11.41
N ILE A 114 2.18 -4.20 11.07
CA ILE A 114 1.62 -5.19 11.99
C ILE A 114 2.09 -6.55 11.48
N LYS A 115 2.99 -7.17 12.24
CA LYS A 115 3.50 -8.51 11.95
C LYS A 115 2.40 -9.56 12.15
N LYS A 116 2.58 -10.75 11.57
CA LYS A 116 1.65 -11.88 11.75
C LYS A 116 1.41 -12.31 13.19
N ASP A 117 2.37 -12.07 14.08
CA ASP A 117 2.25 -12.32 15.52
C ASP A 117 1.48 -11.21 16.27
N GLY A 118 1.03 -10.18 15.56
CA GLY A 118 0.35 -9.01 16.10
C GLY A 118 1.28 -7.92 16.60
N ALA A 119 2.61 -8.09 16.51
CA ALA A 119 3.56 -7.08 16.92
C ALA A 119 3.47 -5.85 16.00
N GLU A 120 3.27 -4.68 16.61
CA GLU A 120 3.27 -3.42 15.87
C GLU A 120 4.68 -2.82 15.83
N ILE A 121 5.13 -2.50 14.62
CA ILE A 121 6.41 -1.85 14.39
C ILE A 121 6.15 -0.47 13.80
N PRO A 122 6.47 0.62 14.50
CA PRO A 122 6.35 1.95 13.93
C PRO A 122 7.38 2.12 12.81
N LEU A 123 6.94 2.70 11.70
CA LEU A 123 7.78 2.91 10.53
C LEU A 123 8.31 4.34 10.52
N TYR A 124 9.63 4.50 10.51
CA TYR A 124 10.30 5.79 10.65
C TYR A 124 11.25 6.03 9.50
N THR A 125 10.99 7.05 8.69
CA THR A 125 12.02 7.48 7.75
C THR A 125 13.03 8.38 8.46
N LYS A 126 14.31 8.29 8.07
CA LYS A 126 15.32 9.31 8.41
C LYS A 126 15.11 10.61 7.60
N ARG A 127 14.35 10.56 6.50
CA ARG A 127 13.90 11.66 5.62
C ARG A 127 12.64 11.23 4.88
N ASP A 128 11.67 12.12 4.67
CA ASP A 128 10.51 11.86 3.82
C ASP A 128 11.00 11.36 2.44
N LEU A 129 10.68 10.11 2.12
CA LEU A 129 11.06 9.48 0.84
C LEU A 129 10.01 9.88 -0.19
N GLU A 130 10.36 10.78 -1.10
CA GLU A 130 9.62 10.96 -2.34
C GLU A 130 10.13 9.92 -3.34
N VAL A 131 9.45 8.77 -3.43
CA VAL A 131 9.67 7.76 -4.48
C VAL A 131 8.67 7.97 -5.61
#